data_AF-A0A7K2X472-F1
#
_entry.id   AF-A0A7K2X472-F1
#
_cell.length_a   1.000
_cell.length_b   1.000
_cell.length_c   1.000
_cell.angle_alpha   90.00
_cell.angle_beta   90.00
_cell.angle_gamma   90.00
#
_symmetry.space_group_name_H-M   'P 1'
#
loop_
_entity.id
_entity.type
_entity.pdbx_description
1 polymer ?
#
loop_
_entity_poly.entity_id
_entity_poly.type
_entity_poly.pdbx_seq_one_letter_code
_entity_poly.pdbx_strand_id
1 'polypeptide(L)'
;MSRSGVLTFGGVLDPPGDPVNTTVLPDAVPTSVPSAVTADARARSAALEEEVLRSPGRFRVLTGDRPTGRLHLGHYFGTLHNRVRLQDLG
;
A
#
# COMPACT_ATOMS: atom_id res chain seq x y z
N MET A 1 -3.55 32.84 54.25
CA MET A 1 -4.79 33.50 53.76
C MET A 1 -4.56 33.98 52.34
N SER A 2 -5.45 33.52 51.46
CA SER A 2 -5.63 33.77 50.01
C SER A 2 -4.81 34.87 49.33
N ARG A 3 -4.11 34.50 48.24
CA ARG A 3 -3.84 35.39 47.10
C ARG A 3 -4.27 34.69 45.82
N SER A 4 -5.40 35.14 45.29
CA SER A 4 -5.96 34.79 44.00
C SER A 4 -5.01 35.23 42.88
N GLY A 5 -4.44 34.25 42.16
CA GLY A 5 -3.70 34.48 40.93
C GLY A 5 -4.65 34.30 39.75
N VAL A 6 -5.04 35.41 39.12
CA VAL A 6 -5.72 35.39 37.82
C VAL A 6 -4.68 34.96 36.77
N LEU A 7 -4.84 33.74 36.24
CA LEU A 7 -4.13 33.28 35.05
C LEU A 7 -5.04 33.50 33.84
N THR A 8 -4.76 34.55 33.09
CA THR A 8 -5.31 34.79 31.77
C THR A 8 -4.79 33.71 30.81
N PHE A 9 -5.59 32.69 30.53
CA PHE A 9 -5.34 31.80 29.41
C PHE A 9 -5.80 32.49 28.13
N GLY A 10 -4.84 32.92 27.31
CA GLY A 10 -5.08 33.30 25.93
C GLY A 10 -5.51 32.07 25.14
N GLY A 11 -6.82 31.82 25.11
CA GLY A 11 -7.43 30.87 24.18
C GLY A 11 -7.62 31.53 22.83
N VAL A 12 -6.86 31.08 21.83
CA VAL A 12 -7.35 31.16 20.44
C VAL A 12 -8.57 30.25 20.40
N LEU A 13 -9.73 30.85 20.19
CA LEU A 13 -11.00 30.14 20.02
C LEU A 13 -10.93 29.46 18.64
N ASP A 14 -10.60 28.17 18.60
CA ASP A 14 -10.84 27.38 17.39
C ASP A 14 -12.35 27.45 17.07
N PRO A 15 -12.74 27.71 15.80
CA PRO A 15 -14.15 27.66 15.42
C PRO A 15 -14.67 26.23 15.68
N PRO A 16 -15.95 26.05 16.06
CA PRO A 16 -16.49 24.72 16.29
C PRO A 16 -16.39 23.89 15.01
N GLY A 17 -15.39 23.01 14.96
CA GLY A 17 -15.22 22.05 13.90
C GLY A 17 -16.36 21.04 13.91
N ASP A 18 -16.88 20.72 12.73
CA ASP A 18 -17.91 19.70 12.55
C ASP A 18 -17.50 18.38 13.23
N PRO A 19 -18.39 17.72 14.00
CA PRO A 19 -18.05 16.53 14.80
C PRO A 19 -17.77 15.27 13.97
N VAL A 20 -17.72 15.36 12.64
CA VAL A 20 -17.67 14.20 11.73
C VAL A 20 -16.30 13.91 11.13
N ASN A 21 -15.23 14.63 11.50
CA ASN A 21 -13.90 14.27 10.99
C ASN A 21 -12.72 14.49 11.96
N THR A 22 -12.73 13.77 13.09
CA THR A 22 -11.50 13.53 13.85
C THR A 22 -10.74 12.37 13.22
N THR A 23 -10.01 12.62 12.13
CA THR A 23 -9.06 11.63 11.61
C THR A 23 -7.87 11.55 12.57
N VAL A 24 -7.90 10.58 13.49
CA VAL A 24 -6.70 10.16 14.22
C VAL A 24 -5.75 9.54 13.19
N LEU A 25 -4.66 10.24 12.88
CA LEU A 25 -3.58 9.67 12.07
C LEU A 25 -3.02 8.45 12.83
N PRO A 26 -2.85 7.29 12.19
CA PRO A 26 -2.29 6.13 12.88
C PRO A 26 -0.86 6.45 13.33
N ASP A 27 -0.62 6.33 14.64
CA ASP A 27 0.70 6.45 15.24
C ASP A 27 1.64 5.41 14.61
N ALA A 28 2.62 5.91 13.86
CA ALA A 28 3.72 5.17 13.23
C ALA A 28 3.32 4.05 12.25
N VAL A 29 3.38 4.37 10.95
CA VAL A 29 3.56 3.35 9.91
C VAL A 29 4.90 2.65 10.17
N PRO A 30 4.96 1.31 10.30
CA PRO A 30 6.22 0.61 10.47
C PRO A 30 7.09 0.82 9.24
N THR A 31 8.17 1.60 9.39
CA THR A 31 9.10 1.98 8.32
C THR A 31 10.06 0.86 7.91
N SER A 32 10.04 -0.28 8.61
CA SER A 32 10.84 -1.45 8.28
C SER A 32 10.00 -2.74 8.35
N VAL A 33 9.82 -3.39 7.20
CA VAL A 33 9.35 -4.78 7.17
C VAL A 33 10.46 -5.67 7.73
N PRO A 34 10.19 -6.59 8.67
CA PRO A 34 11.23 -7.48 9.20
C PRO A 34 11.91 -8.25 8.06
N SER A 35 13.24 -8.32 8.10
CA SER A 35 14.04 -8.96 7.04
C SER A 35 13.70 -10.44 6.86
N ALA A 36 13.42 -11.15 7.96
CA ALA A 36 12.98 -12.55 7.93
C ALA A 36 11.68 -12.74 7.14
N VAL A 37 10.66 -11.91 7.38
CA VAL A 37 9.37 -11.96 6.67
C VAL A 37 9.57 -11.69 5.16
N THR A 38 10.48 -10.77 4.82
CA THR A 38 10.82 -10.47 3.42
C THR A 38 11.58 -11.62 2.76
N ALA A 39 12.49 -12.27 3.48
CA ALA A 39 13.24 -13.43 2.98
C ALA A 39 12.31 -14.60 2.67
N ASP A 40 11.37 -14.92 3.56
CA ASP A 40 10.38 -15.98 3.35
C ASP A 40 9.47 -15.69 2.15
N ALA A 41 9.06 -14.43 1.97
CA ALA A 41 8.28 -14.02 0.81
C ALA A 41 9.06 -14.19 -0.50
N ARG A 42 10.36 -13.82 -0.51
CA ARG A 42 11.24 -14.00 -1.69
C ARG A 42 11.46 -15.47 -2.02
N ALA A 43 11.71 -16.32 -1.02
CA ALA A 43 11.89 -17.75 -1.23
C ALA A 43 10.65 -18.41 -1.83
N ARG A 44 9.46 -18.08 -1.31
CA ARG A 44 8.18 -18.54 -1.88
C ARG A 44 7.97 -18.04 -3.30
N SER A 45 8.31 -16.77 -3.58
CA SER A 45 8.21 -16.21 -4.92
C SER A 45 9.13 -16.91 -5.92
N ALA A 46 10.37 -17.24 -5.53
CA ALA A 46 11.32 -17.93 -6.39
C ALA A 46 10.87 -19.36 -6.71
N ALA A 47 10.39 -20.10 -5.71
CA ALA A 47 9.84 -21.44 -5.91
C ALA A 47 8.61 -21.43 -6.84
N LEU A 48 7.76 -20.40 -6.73
CA LEU A 48 6.61 -20.23 -7.61
C LEU A 48 7.05 -19.97 -9.06
N GLU A 49 8.03 -19.08 -9.30
CA GLU A 49 8.55 -18.83 -10.65
C GLU A 49 9.12 -20.11 -11.29
N GLU A 50 9.83 -20.94 -10.52
CA GLU A 50 10.35 -22.22 -11.02
C GLU A 50 9.22 -23.17 -11.44
N GLU A 51 8.17 -23.28 -10.64
CA GLU A 51 7.00 -24.11 -10.95
C GLU A 51 6.19 -23.56 -12.14
N VAL A 52 6.05 -22.24 -12.25
CA VAL A 52 5.42 -21.58 -13.41
C VAL A 52 6.18 -21.91 -14.69
N LEU A 53 7.52 -21.88 -14.66
CA LEU A 53 8.34 -22.28 -15.81
C LEU A 53 8.22 -23.77 -16.13
N ARG A 54 8.09 -24.62 -15.11
CA ARG A 54 7.99 -26.08 -15.27
C ARG A 54 6.62 -26.52 -15.79
N SER A 55 5.54 -25.86 -15.39
CA SER A 55 4.16 -26.30 -15.65
C SER A 55 3.17 -25.13 -15.67
N PRO A 56 3.28 -24.21 -16.65
CA PRO A 56 2.52 -22.96 -16.67
C PRO A 56 1.00 -23.16 -16.78
N GLY A 57 0.55 -24.14 -17.58
CA GLY A 57 -0.88 -24.46 -17.74
C GLY A 57 -1.59 -24.98 -16.48
N ARG A 58 -0.89 -25.25 -15.38
CA ARG A 58 -1.51 -25.54 -14.07
C ARG A 58 -2.03 -24.28 -13.37
N PHE A 59 -1.58 -23.10 -13.79
CA PHE A 59 -1.91 -21.83 -13.16
C PHE A 59 -2.96 -21.09 -13.98
N ARG A 60 -3.90 -20.46 -13.26
CA ARG A 60 -4.84 -19.51 -13.86
C ARG A 60 -4.50 -18.11 -13.39
N VAL A 61 -4.01 -17.30 -14.31
CA VAL A 61 -3.65 -15.90 -14.03
C VAL A 61 -4.86 -15.00 -14.25
N LEU A 62 -5.27 -14.29 -13.18
CA LEU A 62 -6.25 -13.21 -13.29
C LEU A 62 -5.51 -11.88 -13.44
N THR A 63 -5.87 -11.10 -14.45
CA THR A 63 -5.29 -9.77 -14.69
C THR A 63 -6.39 -8.73 -14.84
N GLY A 64 -6.07 -7.46 -14.57
CA GLY A 64 -6.96 -6.34 -14.85
C GLY A 64 -6.21 -5.02 -14.87
N ASP A 65 -6.70 -4.09 -15.70
CA ASP A 65 -6.24 -2.71 -15.78
C ASP A 65 -7.44 -1.77 -15.64
N ARG A 66 -7.30 -0.67 -14.88
CA ARG A 66 -8.35 0.35 -14.80
C ARG A 66 -8.25 1.26 -16.03
N PRO A 67 -9.26 1.32 -16.91
CA PRO A 67 -9.19 2.18 -18.09
C PRO A 67 -9.47 3.65 -17.67
N THR A 68 -8.42 4.41 -17.39
CA THR A 68 -8.49 5.82 -16.98
C THR A 68 -8.20 6.81 -18.10
N GLY A 69 -7.91 6.32 -19.31
CA GLY A 69 -7.52 7.13 -20.45
C GLY A 69 -6.62 6.35 -21.41
N ARG A 70 -5.79 7.06 -22.16
CA ARG A 70 -4.82 6.45 -23.08
C ARG A 70 -3.80 5.63 -22.30
N LEU A 71 -3.38 4.51 -22.88
CA LEU A 71 -2.27 3.73 -22.34
C LEU A 71 -1.00 4.57 -22.30
N HIS A 72 -0.24 4.38 -21.23
CA HIS A 72 1.03 5.05 -20.99
C HIS A 72 2.03 4.06 -20.39
N LEU A 73 3.30 4.45 -20.29
CA LEU A 73 4.39 3.57 -19.85
C LEU A 73 4.16 2.92 -18.48
N GLY A 74 3.50 3.62 -17.55
CA GLY A 74 3.09 3.01 -16.27
C GLY A 74 2.24 1.73 -16.41
N HIS A 75 1.36 1.64 -17.40
CA HIS A 75 0.60 0.41 -17.67
C HIS A 75 1.49 -0.70 -18.22
N TYR A 76 2.50 -0.35 -19.04
CA TYR A 76 3.44 -1.33 -19.58
C TYR A 76 4.23 -2.01 -18.47
N PHE A 77 4.87 -1.23 -17.60
CA PHE A 77 5.66 -1.76 -16.49
C PHE A 77 4.78 -2.34 -15.37
N GLY A 78 3.60 -1.78 -15.16
CA GLY A 78 2.70 -2.20 -14.10
C GLY A 78 2.00 -3.53 -14.37
N THR A 79 1.62 -3.81 -15.62
CA THR A 79 0.77 -4.97 -15.92
C THR A 79 1.07 -5.64 -17.25
N LEU A 80 1.16 -4.89 -18.36
CA LEU A 80 1.14 -5.47 -19.70
C LEU A 80 2.37 -6.34 -20.00
N HIS A 81 3.57 -5.91 -19.59
CA HIS A 81 4.79 -6.65 -19.87
C HIS A 81 4.77 -8.05 -19.22
N ASN A 82 4.40 -8.13 -17.94
CA ASN A 82 4.32 -9.42 -17.24
C ASN A 82 3.14 -10.27 -17.74
N ARG A 83 2.02 -9.65 -18.14
CA ARG A 83 0.90 -10.37 -18.74
C ARG A 83 1.33 -11.11 -20.00
N VAL A 84 2.01 -10.41 -20.92
CA VAL A 84 2.52 -11.03 -22.15
C VAL A 84 3.54 -12.12 -21.83
N ARG A 85 4.52 -11.83 -20.95
CA ARG A 85 5.49 -12.84 -20.49
C ARG A 85 4.84 -14.13 -20.02
N LEU A 86 3.84 -14.02 -19.13
CA LEU A 86 3.17 -15.19 -18.56
C LEU A 86 2.29 -15.91 -19.57
N GLN A 87 1.66 -15.20 -20.51
CA GLN A 87 0.88 -15.81 -21.60
C GLN A 87 1.77 -16.60 -22.57
N ASP A 88 2.97 -16.09 -22.87
CA ASP A 88 3.92 -16.76 -23.76
C ASP A 88 4.49 -18.05 -23.16
N LEU A 89 4.42 -18.24 -21.84
CA LEU A 89 4.88 -19.45 -21.16
C LEU A 89 3.94 -20.65 -21.35
N GLY A 90 2.62 -20.44 -21.49
CA GLY A 90 1.66 -21.52 -21.77
C GLY A 90 0.35 -21.47 -21.00
#